data_AF-A0A349Q9U5-F1
#
_entry.id   AF-A0A349Q9U5-F1
#
_cell.length_a   1.000
_cell.length_b   1.000
_cell.length_c   1.000
_cell.angle_alpha   90.00
_cell.angle_beta   90.00
_cell.angle_gamma   90.00
#
_symmetry.space_group_name_H-M   'P 1'
#
loop_
_entity.id
_entity.type
_entity.pdbx_description
1 polymer ?
#
loop_
_entity_poly.entity_id
_entity_poly.type
_entity_poly.pdbx_seq_one_letter_code
_entity_poly.pdbx_strand_id
1 'polypeptide(L)'
;MKKIRAVWKAKAKEGVFHGKKATYGYIKGTHEKRTFVIDEETAPIVRRIFEMYASGISPRRISEIFNEENIPCPGQYAFEKLGHKGKPGDR
;
A
#
# COMPACT_ATOMS: atom_id res chain seq x y z
N MET A 1 4.47 27.15 15.13
CA MET A 1 3.43 26.09 15.18
C MET A 1 4.01 24.74 15.68
N LYS A 2 4.07 24.49 16.99
CA LYS A 2 4.49 23.18 17.57
C LYS A 2 3.31 22.23 17.88
N LYS A 3 2.07 22.72 17.87
CA LYS A 3 0.88 22.00 18.37
C LYS A 3 0.42 20.84 17.46
N ILE A 4 0.44 20.99 16.14
CA ILE A 4 -0.09 19.97 15.19
C ILE A 4 0.73 18.67 15.23
N ARG A 5 2.08 18.77 15.27
CA ARG A 5 2.96 17.59 15.37
C ARG A 5 2.73 16.81 16.67
N ALA A 6 2.51 17.51 17.78
CA ALA A 6 2.22 16.89 19.07
C ALA A 6 0.88 16.14 19.04
N VAL A 7 -0.16 16.73 18.43
CA VAL A 7 -1.46 16.08 18.23
C VAL A 7 -1.33 14.81 17.39
N TRP A 8 -0.61 14.85 16.26
CA TRP A 8 -0.42 13.65 15.42
C TRP A 8 0.39 12.57 16.15
N LYS A 9 1.40 12.95 16.94
CA LYS A 9 2.16 12.00 17.75
C LYS A 9 1.29 11.33 18.82
N ALA A 10 0.42 12.08 19.49
CA ALA A 10 -0.51 11.53 20.48
C ALA A 10 -1.46 10.51 19.82
N LYS A 11 -2.12 10.91 18.73
CA LYS A 11 -3.06 10.01 18.05
C LYS A 11 -2.38 8.79 17.41
N ALA A 12 -1.12 8.89 16.98
CA ALA A 12 -0.34 7.74 16.51
C ALA A 12 -0.05 6.75 17.66
N LYS A 13 0.22 7.23 18.88
CA LYS A 13 0.37 6.38 20.07
C LYS A 13 -0.93 5.66 20.44
N GLU A 14 -2.09 6.26 20.15
CA GLU A 14 -3.42 5.67 20.34
C GLU A 14 -3.79 4.67 19.23
N GLY A 15 -2.91 4.47 18.23
CA GLY A 15 -3.14 3.56 17.11
C GLY A 15 -4.05 4.13 16.02
N VAL A 16 -4.30 5.45 16.02
CA VAL A 16 -5.12 6.09 15.00
C VAL A 16 -4.27 6.38 13.76
N PHE A 17 -4.70 5.90 12.60
CA PHE A 17 -4.01 6.14 11.34
C PHE A 17 -4.45 7.47 10.69
N HIS A 18 -3.46 8.32 10.37
CA HIS A 18 -3.68 9.66 9.81
C HIS A 18 -3.20 9.81 8.38
N GLY A 19 -2.66 8.76 7.77
CA GLY A 19 -2.23 8.80 6.38
C GLY A 19 -3.42 9.08 5.45
N LYS A 20 -3.12 9.81 4.38
CA LYS A 20 -4.09 10.10 3.32
C LYS A 20 -4.51 8.83 2.58
N LYS A 21 -3.57 7.89 2.40
CA LYS A 21 -3.74 6.65 1.65
C LYS A 21 -3.22 5.47 2.46
N ALA A 22 -3.84 4.31 2.30
CA ALA A 22 -3.28 3.06 2.81
C ALA A 22 -2.17 2.57 1.88
N THR A 23 -1.29 1.73 2.43
CA THR A 23 -0.22 1.06 1.68
C THR A 23 -0.81 -0.09 0.85
N TYR A 24 -0.20 -0.43 -0.28
CA TYR A 24 -0.60 -1.58 -1.10
C TYR A 24 -0.69 -2.87 -0.27
N GLY A 25 -1.71 -3.70 -0.51
CA GLY A 25 -2.07 -4.83 0.36
C GLY A 25 -3.06 -4.49 1.48
N TYR A 26 -3.40 -3.21 1.65
CA TYR A 26 -4.33 -2.75 2.69
C TYR A 26 -5.29 -1.67 2.19
N ILE A 27 -6.50 -1.70 2.73
CA ILE A 27 -7.50 -0.64 2.62
C ILE A 27 -7.55 0.13 3.94
N LYS A 28 -7.83 1.42 3.86
CA LYS A 28 -8.04 2.25 5.05
C LYS A 28 -9.37 1.87 5.70
N GLY A 29 -9.34 1.39 6.95
CA GLY A 29 -10.54 1.09 7.70
C GLY A 29 -11.43 2.32 7.87
N THR A 30 -12.73 2.08 7.88
CA THR A 30 -13.78 3.11 8.04
C THR A 30 -14.07 3.44 9.50
N HIS A 31 -13.55 2.64 10.44
CA HIS A 31 -13.71 2.84 11.88
C HIS A 31 -12.95 4.08 12.40
N GLU A 32 -13.26 4.49 13.63
CA GLU A 32 -12.70 5.68 14.30
C GLU A 32 -11.16 5.72 14.26
N LYS A 33 -10.51 4.58 14.50
CA LYS A 33 -9.05 4.46 14.50
C LYS A 33 -8.44 4.38 13.09
N ARG A 34 -9.27 4.19 12.05
CA ARG A 34 -8.87 4.10 10.64
C ARG A 34 -7.77 3.06 10.39
N THR A 35 -7.76 2.00 11.20
CA THR A 35 -6.78 0.92 11.13
C THR A 35 -6.79 0.26 9.76
N PHE A 36 -5.65 -0.29 9.35
CA PHE A 36 -5.56 -1.00 8.08
C PHE A 36 -6.43 -2.25 8.10
N VAL A 37 -7.21 -2.41 7.04
CA VAL A 37 -7.98 -3.63 6.73
C VAL A 37 -7.24 -4.32 5.59
N ILE A 38 -7.18 -5.64 5.61
CA ILE A 38 -6.53 -6.42 4.54
C ILE A 38 -7.32 -6.20 3.25
N ASP A 39 -6.60 -5.88 2.18
CA ASP A 39 -7.17 -5.88 0.83
C ASP A 39 -7.07 -7.31 0.27
N GLU A 40 -8.19 -8.01 0.15
CA GLU A 40 -8.19 -9.41 -0.31
C GLU A 40 -7.67 -9.57 -1.75
N GLU A 41 -7.79 -8.52 -2.59
CA GLU A 41 -7.31 -8.53 -3.97
C GLU A 41 -5.78 -8.39 -4.01
N THR A 42 -5.21 -7.48 -3.21
CA THR A 42 -3.79 -7.12 -3.31
C THR A 42 -2.90 -7.77 -2.24
N ALA A 43 -3.45 -8.23 -1.12
CA ALA A 43 -2.67 -8.89 -0.07
C ALA A 43 -1.98 -10.19 -0.53
N PRO A 44 -2.58 -11.07 -1.35
CA PRO A 44 -1.90 -12.25 -1.89
C PRO A 44 -0.67 -11.87 -2.74
N ILE A 45 -0.78 -10.79 -3.52
CA ILE A 45 0.33 -10.27 -4.35
C ILE A 45 1.48 -9.83 -3.45
N VAL A 46 1.20 -9.08 -2.38
CA VAL A 46 2.22 -8.67 -1.41
C VAL A 46 2.91 -9.87 -0.76
N ARG A 47 2.15 -10.87 -0.30
CA ARG A 47 2.73 -12.10 0.29
C ARG A 47 3.66 -12.79 -0.71
N ARG A 48 3.21 -12.94 -1.96
CA ARG A 48 3.99 -13.54 -3.04
C ARG A 48 5.29 -12.78 -3.33
N ILE A 49 5.29 -11.44 -3.28
CA ILE A 49 6.54 -10.64 -3.40
C ILE A 49 7.55 -11.06 -2.34
N PHE A 50 7.12 -11.13 -1.08
CA PHE A 50 8.01 -11.48 0.03
C PHE A 50 8.48 -12.93 -0.05
N GLU A 51 7.62 -13.87 -0.45
CA GLU A 51 7.99 -15.27 -0.67
C GLU A 51 9.02 -15.43 -1.80
N MET A 52 8.79 -14.77 -2.94
CA MET A 52 9.73 -14.77 -4.07
C MET A 52 11.06 -14.12 -3.73
N TYR A 53 11.03 -13.03 -2.96
CA TYR A 53 12.26 -12.38 -2.51
C TYR A 53 13.03 -13.26 -1.53
N ALA A 54 12.32 -13.88 -0.57
CA ALA A 54 12.91 -14.81 0.39
C ALA A 54 13.50 -16.07 -0.28
N SER A 55 12.96 -16.50 -1.42
CA SER A 55 13.53 -17.58 -2.24
C SER A 55 14.73 -17.17 -3.12
N GLY A 56 15.15 -15.90 -3.05
CA GLY A 56 16.34 -15.38 -3.73
C GLY A 56 16.06 -14.71 -5.07
N ILE A 57 14.80 -14.48 -5.45
CA ILE A 57 14.46 -13.78 -6.69
C ILE A 57 14.67 -12.28 -6.49
N SER A 58 15.45 -11.66 -7.38
CA SER A 58 15.71 -10.21 -7.30
C SER A 58 14.42 -9.39 -7.49
N PRO A 59 14.28 -8.22 -6.84
CA PRO A 59 13.09 -7.37 -6.99
C PRO A 59 12.78 -7.00 -8.44
N ARG A 60 13.82 -6.81 -9.27
CA ARG A 60 13.67 -6.57 -10.71
C ARG A 60 12.99 -7.76 -11.39
N ARG A 61 13.48 -8.98 -11.15
CA ARG A 61 12.88 -10.18 -11.75
C ARG A 61 11.45 -10.43 -11.26
N ILE A 62 11.15 -10.13 -10.00
CA ILE A 62 9.77 -10.17 -9.46
C ILE A 62 8.86 -9.22 -10.25
N SER A 63 9.32 -7.99 -10.51
CA SER A 63 8.53 -7.04 -11.31
C SER A 63 8.31 -7.51 -12.75
N GLU A 64 9.32 -8.11 -13.38
CA GLU A 64 9.19 -8.69 -14.72
C GLU A 64 8.16 -9.83 -14.74
N ILE A 65 8.22 -10.75 -13.78
CA ILE A 65 7.26 -11.86 -13.65
C ILE A 65 5.83 -11.34 -13.50
N PHE A 66 5.60 -10.33 -12.66
CA PHE A 66 4.26 -9.76 -12.49
C PHE A 66 3.77 -8.99 -13.70
N ASN A 67 4.66 -8.32 -14.44
CA ASN A 67 4.31 -7.69 -15.71
C ASN A 67 3.94 -8.74 -16.76
N GLU A 68 4.68 -9.86 -16.84
CA GLU A 68 4.38 -11.00 -17.72
C GLU A 68 3.00 -11.62 -17.39
N GLU A 69 2.62 -11.63 -16.11
CA GLU A 69 1.31 -12.11 -15.62
C GLU A 69 0.19 -11.08 -15.71
N ASN A 70 0.45 -9.88 -16.24
CA ASN A 70 -0.49 -8.76 -16.30
C ASN A 70 -1.07 -8.33 -14.94
N ILE A 71 -0.27 -8.47 -13.87
CA ILE A 71 -0.64 -7.98 -12.55
C ILE A 71 -0.40 -6.47 -12.51
N PRO A 72 -1.43 -5.64 -12.20
CA PRO A 72 -1.30 -4.19 -12.22
C PRO A 72 -0.31 -3.73 -11.16
N CYS A 73 0.53 -2.75 -11.53
CA CYS A 73 1.47 -2.17 -10.58
C CYS A 73 0.72 -1.40 -9.47
N PRO A 74 1.30 -1.19 -8.27
CA PRO A 74 0.61 -0.50 -7.18
C PRO A 74 0.10 0.90 -7.55
N GLY A 75 0.79 1.61 -8.45
CA GLY A 75 0.38 2.91 -8.96
C GLY A 75 -0.87 2.82 -9.84
N GLN A 76 -0.89 1.87 -10.79
CA GLN A 76 -2.02 1.58 -11.66
C GLN A 76 -3.23 1.12 -10.83
N TYR A 77 -3.05 0.17 -9.91
CA TYR A 77 -4.11 -0.27 -9.00
C TYR A 77 -4.72 0.90 -8.22
N ALA A 78 -3.87 1.77 -7.66
CA ALA A 78 -4.32 2.94 -6.92
C ALA A 78 -5.09 3.95 -7.81
N PHE A 79 -4.71 4.09 -9.08
CA PHE A 79 -5.43 4.94 -10.03
C PHE A 79 -6.81 4.36 -10.35
N GLU A 80 -6.87 3.09 -10.74
CA GLU A 80 -8.08 2.42 -11.21
C GLU A 80 -9.10 2.19 -10.09
N LYS A 81 -8.65 1.70 -8.92
CA LYS A 81 -9.54 1.26 -7.83
C LYS A 81 -9.77 2.32 -6.76
N LEU A 82 -8.80 3.20 -6.52
CA LEU A 82 -8.85 4.19 -5.44
C LEU A 82 -8.99 5.64 -5.95
N GLY A 83 -9.08 5.85 -7.27
CA GLY A 83 -9.20 7.17 -7.89
C GLY A 83 -8.03 8.10 -7.60
N HIS A 84 -6.87 7.54 -7.28
CA HIS A 84 -5.68 8.32 -6.95
C HIS A 84 -4.99 8.80 -8.22
N LYS A 85 -4.77 10.12 -8.36
CA LYS A 85 -3.94 10.64 -9.47
C LYS A 85 -2.55 9.97 -9.43
N GLY A 86 -2.23 9.22 -10.47
CA GLY A 86 -0.91 8.63 -10.69
C GLY A 86 0.14 9.72 -10.83
N LYS A 87 1.41 9.39 -10.59
CA LYS A 87 2.50 10.28 -10.96
C LYS A 87 2.77 10.13 -12.46
N PRO A 88 3.24 11.18 -13.15
CA PRO A 88 3.66 11.03 -14.54
C PRO A 88 4.74 9.94 -14.63
N GLY A 89 4.47 8.85 -15.35
CA GLY A 89 5.41 7.74 -15.54
C GLY A 89 5.05 6.42 -14.84
N ASP A 90 3.97 6.36 -14.06
CA ASP A 90 3.37 5.07 -13.67
C ASP A 90 2.77 4.44 -14.96
N ARG A 91 3.50 3.49 -15.55
CA ARG A 91 3.07 2.69 -16.71
C ARG A 91 2.30 1.46 -16.25
#